data_AF-A0A7S1CL69-F1
#
_entry.id   AF-A0A7S1CL69-F1
#
_cell.length_a   1.000
_cell.length_b   1.000
_cell.length_c   1.000
_cell.angle_alpha   90.00
_cell.angle_beta   90.00
_cell.angle_gamma   90.00
#
_symmetry.space_group_name_H-M   'P 1'
#
loop_
_entity.id
_entity.type
_entity.pdbx_description
1 polymer ?
#
loop_
_entity_poly.entity_id
_entity_poly.type
_entity_poly.pdbx_seq_one_letter_code
_entity_poly.pdbx_strand_id
1 'polypeptide(L)'
;QLLNSVVNAREKLVLQGLAAGVDGIVEYQWSVDSAQLDGNVIAAPAFGSSPNREYVMFKPGSLVPGAAYRFRFRAGNVASGYAESTVSVTVNLAPASGHLFVFPLSGVAFDTTFALSARSWVDGDAHTQ
;
A
#
# COMPACT_ATOMS: atom_id res chain seq x y z
N GLN A 1 4.03 -18.15 -0.20
CA GLN A 1 4.79 -17.07 0.44
C GLN A 1 4.68 -15.87 -0.49
N LEU A 2 3.79 -14.92 -0.21
CA LEU A 2 3.58 -13.77 -1.09
C LEU A 2 4.51 -12.64 -0.67
N LEU A 3 5.22 -12.09 -1.67
CA LEU A 3 6.24 -11.06 -1.55
C LEU A 3 5.69 -9.81 -0.86
N ASN A 4 6.54 -9.16 -0.04
CA ASN A 4 6.30 -7.81 0.45
C ASN A 4 5.91 -6.91 -0.74
N SER A 5 4.67 -6.41 -0.75
CA SER A 5 4.23 -5.46 -1.77
C SER A 5 4.42 -4.04 -1.25
N VAL A 6 5.24 -3.29 -1.98
CA VAL A 6 5.50 -1.86 -1.76
C VAL A 6 4.42 -1.08 -2.53
N VAL A 7 3.69 -0.18 -1.85
CA VAL A 7 2.50 0.50 -2.41
C VAL A 7 2.47 2.00 -2.12
N ASN A 8 1.92 2.80 -3.04
CA ASN A 8 1.80 4.23 -2.85
C ASN A 8 0.58 4.62 -2.00
N ALA A 9 0.77 5.49 -1.00
CA ALA A 9 -0.28 5.92 -0.07
C ALA A 9 -1.52 6.58 -0.73
N ARG A 10 -1.32 7.21 -1.89
CA ARG A 10 -2.37 7.92 -2.63
C ARG A 10 -3.02 7.08 -3.73
N GLU A 11 -2.47 5.90 -4.00
CA GLU A 11 -3.06 4.98 -4.96
C GLU A 11 -4.07 4.07 -4.29
N LYS A 12 -4.95 3.51 -5.12
CA LYS A 12 -5.96 2.57 -4.66
C LYS A 12 -5.28 1.24 -4.34
N LEU A 13 -5.24 0.84 -3.07
CA LEU A 13 -4.89 -0.52 -2.67
C LEU A 13 -6.11 -1.42 -2.74
N VAL A 14 -6.02 -2.48 -3.56
CA VAL A 14 -6.97 -3.58 -3.61
C VAL A 14 -6.25 -4.86 -3.23
N LEU A 15 -6.83 -5.60 -2.29
CA LEU A 15 -6.37 -6.95 -1.97
C LEU A 15 -7.43 -7.95 -2.42
N GLN A 16 -6.98 -9.07 -2.96
CA GLN A 16 -7.82 -10.19 -3.35
C GLN A 16 -7.39 -11.44 -2.58
N GLY A 17 -8.36 -12.10 -1.98
CA GLY A 17 -8.21 -13.35 -1.28
C GLY A 17 -8.74 -14.45 -2.18
N LEU A 18 -7.92 -15.48 -2.38
CA LEU A 18 -8.32 -16.68 -3.08
C LEU A 18 -8.43 -17.80 -2.06
N ALA A 19 -9.59 -18.44 -2.02
CA ALA A 19 -9.83 -19.58 -1.17
C ALA A 19 -10.71 -20.59 -1.92
N ALA A 20 -10.56 -21.87 -1.58
CA ALA A 20 -11.39 -22.95 -2.07
C ALA A 20 -11.79 -23.85 -0.89
N GLY A 21 -13.02 -24.35 -0.91
CA GLY A 21 -13.55 -25.28 0.10
C GLY A 21 -14.34 -26.37 -0.59
N VAL A 22 -14.25 -27.60 -0.07
CA VAL A 22 -14.94 -28.78 -0.64
C VAL A 22 -16.46 -28.59 -0.65
N ASP A 23 -16.99 -27.95 0.40
CA ASP A 23 -18.42 -27.64 0.56
C ASP A 23 -18.76 -26.19 0.15
N GLY A 24 -17.86 -25.55 -0.61
CA GLY A 24 -17.94 -24.13 -0.94
C GLY A 24 -17.53 -23.20 0.19
N ILE A 25 -17.41 -21.92 -0.13
CA ILE A 25 -17.13 -20.84 0.82
C ILE A 25 -18.36 -19.96 0.89
N VAL A 26 -18.78 -19.65 2.12
CA VAL A 26 -19.97 -18.82 2.37
C VAL A 26 -19.64 -17.57 3.18
N GLU A 27 -18.46 -17.51 3.80
CA GLU A 27 -18.01 -16.38 4.58
C GLU A 27 -16.59 -15.96 4.24
N TYR A 28 -16.43 -14.65 4.09
CA TYR A 28 -15.16 -13.96 3.88
C TYR A 28 -15.01 -12.89 4.94
N GLN A 29 -13.77 -12.65 5.36
CA GLN A 29 -13.46 -11.60 6.31
C GLN A 29 -12.04 -11.07 6.08
N TRP A 30 -11.93 -9.76 5.91
CA TRP A 30 -10.68 -9.02 5.94
C TRP A 30 -10.50 -8.28 7.27
N SER A 31 -9.30 -8.35 7.83
CA SER A 31 -8.91 -7.58 9.01
C SER A 31 -7.50 -7.01 8.87
N VAL A 32 -7.20 -6.04 9.74
CA VAL A 32 -5.88 -5.44 9.88
C VAL A 32 -5.31 -5.95 11.20
N ASP A 33 -4.33 -6.85 11.13
CA ASP A 33 -3.70 -7.44 12.30
C ASP A 33 -2.74 -6.47 12.97
N SER A 34 -2.02 -5.69 12.16
CA SER A 34 -1.09 -4.68 12.64
C SER A 34 -0.96 -3.52 11.67
N ALA A 35 -0.75 -2.33 12.23
CA ALA A 35 -0.40 -1.11 11.52
C ALA A 35 0.69 -0.41 12.34
N GLN A 36 1.88 -0.24 11.77
CA GLN A 36 3.03 0.31 12.48
C GLN A 36 3.78 1.33 11.64
N LEU A 37 4.27 2.38 12.29
CA LEU A 37 5.20 3.36 11.72
C LEU A 37 6.36 3.53 12.71
N ASP A 38 7.59 3.30 12.26
CA ASP A 38 8.80 3.40 13.08
C ASP A 38 8.69 2.63 14.42
N GLY A 39 8.10 1.43 14.38
CA GLY A 39 7.88 0.58 15.56
C GLY A 39 6.70 0.97 16.45
N ASN A 40 6.03 2.09 16.19
CA ASN A 40 4.85 2.53 16.94
C ASN A 40 3.56 2.05 16.29
N VAL A 41 2.59 1.62 17.10
CA VAL A 41 1.25 1.25 16.61
C VAL A 41 0.50 2.51 16.17
N ILE A 42 -0.05 2.46 14.96
CA ILE A 42 -0.88 3.52 14.39
C ILE A 42 -2.30 3.01 14.12
N ALA A 43 -3.20 3.92 13.73
CA ALA A 43 -4.56 3.54 13.36
C ALA A 43 -4.57 2.62 12.12
N ALA A 44 -5.48 1.65 12.13
CA ALA A 44 -5.75 0.82 10.96
C ALA A 44 -6.30 1.67 9.80
N PRO A 45 -5.95 1.33 8.55
CA PRO A 45 -6.46 2.05 7.39
C PRO A 45 -7.95 1.79 7.23
N ALA A 46 -8.66 2.79 6.73
CA ALA A 46 -10.10 2.72 6.55
C ALA A 46 -10.46 1.88 5.32
N PHE A 47 -11.33 0.88 5.53
CA PHE A 47 -11.93 0.15 4.42
C PHE A 47 -12.80 1.08 3.55
N GLY A 48 -12.61 0.99 2.24
CA GLY A 48 -13.43 1.64 1.21
C GLY A 48 -14.53 0.75 0.66
N SER A 49 -14.46 -0.56 0.90
CA SER A 49 -15.50 -1.54 0.58
C SER A 49 -15.85 -2.39 1.81
N SER A 50 -16.89 -3.22 1.73
CA SER A 50 -17.16 -4.21 2.79
C SER A 50 -15.95 -5.14 2.99
N PRO A 51 -15.53 -5.41 4.24
CA PRO A 51 -14.46 -6.37 4.53
C PRO A 51 -14.91 -7.83 4.37
N ASN A 52 -16.21 -8.09 4.16
CA ASN A 52 -16.76 -9.45 4.10
C ASN A 52 -16.91 -9.93 2.64
N ARG A 53 -15.86 -9.76 1.83
CA ARG A 53 -15.82 -10.12 0.41
C ARG A 53 -14.46 -10.71 0.04
N GLU A 54 -14.41 -11.41 -1.09
CA GLU A 54 -13.15 -11.94 -1.67
C GLU A 54 -12.13 -10.83 -1.94
N TYR A 55 -12.60 -9.66 -2.38
CA TYR A 55 -11.76 -8.49 -2.60
C TYR A 55 -12.12 -7.36 -1.64
N VAL A 56 -11.11 -6.65 -1.18
CA VAL A 56 -11.28 -5.45 -0.37
C VAL A 56 -10.49 -4.29 -0.94
N MET A 57 -11.07 -3.10 -0.85
CA MET A 57 -10.44 -1.84 -1.20
C MET A 57 -10.27 -0.99 0.04
N PHE A 58 -9.13 -0.30 0.15
CA PHE A 58 -8.90 0.72 1.18
C PHE A 58 -9.18 2.12 0.62
N LYS A 59 -9.60 3.05 1.49
CA LYS A 59 -9.82 4.44 1.07
C LYS A 59 -8.47 5.06 0.67
N PRO A 60 -8.39 5.77 -0.48
CA PRO A 60 -7.20 6.53 -0.83
C PRO A 60 -6.78 7.47 0.30
N GLY A 61 -5.49 7.53 0.62
CA GLY A 61 -4.96 8.38 1.69
C GLY A 61 -5.21 7.88 3.12
N SER A 62 -5.84 6.71 3.30
CA SER A 62 -5.97 6.08 4.63
C SER A 62 -4.72 5.30 5.06
N LEU A 63 -3.83 5.02 4.10
CA LEU A 63 -2.52 4.42 4.31
C LEU A 63 -1.51 5.53 4.63
N VAL A 64 -0.70 5.33 5.67
CA VAL A 64 0.32 6.29 6.10
C VAL A 64 1.63 5.99 5.38
N PRO A 65 2.24 6.97 4.67
CA PRO A 65 3.57 6.79 4.06
C PRO A 65 4.61 6.31 5.07
N GLY A 66 5.45 5.35 4.68
CA GLY A 66 6.46 4.72 5.53
C GLY A 66 5.92 3.67 6.51
N ALA A 67 4.60 3.50 6.64
CA ALA A 67 4.03 2.52 7.55
C ALA A 67 4.02 1.10 6.96
N ALA A 68 4.14 0.12 7.85
CA ALA A 68 3.99 -1.30 7.57
C ALA A 68 2.65 -1.81 8.10
N TYR A 69 1.90 -2.50 7.23
CA TYR A 69 0.60 -3.08 7.53
C TYR A 69 0.65 -4.59 7.35
N ARG A 70 -0.06 -5.32 8.23
CA ARG A 70 -0.35 -6.73 8.06
C ARG A 70 -1.85 -6.93 7.94
N PHE A 71 -2.29 -7.38 6.77
CA PHE A 71 -3.68 -7.69 6.50
C PHE A 71 -3.90 -9.19 6.61
N ARG A 72 -5.05 -9.59 7.16
CA ARG A 72 -5.48 -10.97 7.25
C ARG A 72 -6.74 -11.17 6.43
N PHE A 73 -6.74 -12.25 5.66
CA PHE A 73 -7.90 -12.76 4.95
C PHE A 73 -8.30 -14.09 5.59
N ARG A 74 -9.55 -14.19 6.02
CA ARG A 74 -10.17 -15.39 6.54
C ARG A 74 -11.34 -15.77 5.63
N ALA A 75 -11.41 -17.06 5.28
CA ALA A 75 -12.48 -17.57 4.43
C ALA A 75 -12.89 -18.98 4.88
N GLY A 76 -14.17 -19.30 4.78
CA GLY A 76 -14.64 -20.62 5.15
C GLY A 76 -16.15 -20.78 5.21
N ASN A 77 -16.55 -21.82 5.92
CA ASN A 77 -17.94 -22.15 6.21
C ASN A 77 -18.01 -22.66 7.66
N VAL A 78 -19.06 -22.30 8.39
CA VAL A 78 -19.31 -22.79 9.75
C VAL A 78 -19.26 -24.32 9.84
N ALA A 79 -19.68 -25.03 8.78
CA ALA A 79 -19.71 -26.48 8.74
C ALA A 79 -18.31 -27.14 8.57
N SER A 80 -17.43 -26.54 7.76
CA SER A 80 -16.13 -27.13 7.38
C SER A 80 -14.92 -26.40 7.98
N GLY A 81 -15.16 -25.30 8.69
CA GLY A 81 -14.14 -24.48 9.33
C GLY A 81 -13.66 -23.32 8.46
N TYR A 82 -12.65 -22.60 8.97
CA TYR A 82 -12.08 -21.42 8.33
C TYR A 82 -10.59 -21.61 8.10
N ALA A 83 -10.12 -21.11 6.96
CA ALA A 83 -8.71 -20.93 6.66
C ALA A 83 -8.34 -19.44 6.73
N GLU A 84 -7.09 -19.16 7.06
CA GLU A 84 -6.56 -17.80 7.16
C GLU A 84 -5.28 -17.66 6.35
N SER A 85 -5.05 -16.46 5.82
CA SER A 85 -3.81 -16.05 5.18
C SER A 85 -3.49 -14.60 5.56
N THR A 86 -2.21 -14.24 5.54
CA THR A 86 -1.78 -12.88 5.84
C THR A 86 -0.87 -12.33 4.74
N VAL A 87 -0.98 -11.02 4.48
CA VAL A 87 -0.11 -10.28 3.57
C VAL A 87 0.46 -9.05 4.26
N SER A 88 1.75 -8.82 4.08
CA SER A 88 2.46 -7.65 4.58
C SER A 88 2.65 -6.63 3.47
N VAL A 89 2.32 -5.38 3.77
CA VAL A 89 2.38 -4.26 2.82
C VAL A 89 3.17 -3.13 3.47
N THR A 90 4.17 -2.61 2.76
CA THR A 90 4.89 -1.41 3.17
C THR A 90 4.47 -0.26 2.26
N VAL A 91 4.17 0.90 2.83
CA VAL A 91 3.73 2.06 2.06
C VAL A 91 4.92 2.95 1.75
N ASN A 92 5.13 3.28 0.48
CA ASN A 92 6.26 4.10 0.05
C ASN A 92 6.27 5.43 0.79
N LEU A 93 7.47 5.83 1.20
CA LEU A 93 7.72 7.19 1.61
C LEU A 93 7.84 8.08 0.36
N ALA A 94 7.44 9.34 0.45
CA ALA A 94 7.78 10.28 -0.60
C ALA A 94 9.32 10.40 -0.70
N PRO A 95 9.89 10.51 -1.92
CA PRO A 95 11.31 10.75 -2.08
C PRO A 95 11.75 11.96 -1.25
N ALA A 96 12.86 11.84 -0.54
CA ALA A 96 13.35 12.87 0.36
C ALA A 96 14.65 13.50 -0.16
N SER A 97 15.01 14.65 0.42
CA SER A 97 16.30 15.34 0.27
C SER A 97 16.66 15.93 -1.10
N GLY A 98 15.99 15.54 -2.17
CA GLY A 98 16.36 16.00 -3.49
C GLY A 98 16.05 17.47 -3.76
N HIS A 99 16.75 18.01 -4.75
CA HIS A 99 16.55 19.36 -5.24
C HIS A 99 16.18 19.32 -6.71
N LEU A 100 15.23 20.16 -7.11
CA LEU A 100 14.95 20.44 -8.51
C LEU A 100 15.60 21.77 -8.87
N PHE A 101 16.60 21.72 -9.74
CA PHE A 101 17.24 22.90 -10.30
C PHE A 101 16.62 23.20 -11.66
N VAL A 102 16.28 24.48 -11.87
CA VAL A 102 15.77 24.98 -13.15
C VAL A 102 16.65 26.13 -13.60
N PHE A 103 17.08 26.14 -14.86
CA PHE A 103 17.82 27.25 -15.44
C PHE A 103 17.48 27.43 -16.93
N PRO A 104 17.26 28.68 -17.41
CA PRO A 104 17.16 29.92 -16.63
C PRO A 104 15.88 29.97 -15.77
N LEU A 105 15.80 30.84 -14.75
CA LEU A 105 14.60 30.95 -13.88
C LEU A 105 13.47 31.81 -14.47
N SER A 106 13.73 32.46 -15.60
CA SER A 106 12.76 33.24 -16.36
C SER A 106 13.12 33.19 -17.85
N GLY A 107 12.15 33.48 -18.71
CA GLY A 107 12.32 33.40 -20.15
C GLY A 107 11.09 33.88 -20.91
N VAL A 108 11.22 33.91 -22.23
CA VAL A 108 10.16 34.29 -23.16
C VAL A 108 9.52 33.04 -23.74
N ALA A 109 8.19 33.05 -23.82
CA ALA A 109 7.42 31.94 -24.38
C ALA A 109 7.89 31.61 -25.81
N PHE A 110 8.01 30.32 -26.11
CA PHE A 110 8.47 29.78 -27.40
C PHE A 110 9.90 30.11 -27.83
N ASP A 111 10.67 30.79 -27.00
CA ASP A 111 12.05 31.17 -27.30
C ASP A 111 13.04 30.56 -26.28
N THR A 112 12.73 30.67 -25.00
CA THR A 112 13.63 30.19 -23.95
C THR A 112 13.46 28.70 -23.68
N THR A 113 14.55 27.95 -23.86
CA THR A 113 14.63 26.55 -23.42
C THR A 113 15.03 26.49 -21.95
N PHE A 114 14.21 25.85 -21.12
CA PHE A 114 14.48 25.62 -19.71
C PHE A 114 15.09 24.23 -19.50
N ALA A 115 16.23 24.17 -18.83
CA ALA A 115 16.82 22.91 -18.38
C ALA A 115 16.36 22.62 -16.95
N LEU A 116 15.80 21.42 -16.72
CA LEU A 116 15.42 20.93 -15.41
C LEU A 116 16.36 19.79 -14.99
N SER A 117 16.88 19.84 -13.77
CA SER A 117 17.76 18.81 -13.22
C SER A 117 17.31 18.44 -11.80
N ALA A 118 16.79 17.23 -11.65
CA ALA A 118 16.48 16.62 -10.36
C ALA A 118 17.73 15.89 -9.84
N ARG A 119 18.21 16.24 -8.65
CA ARG A 119 19.43 15.65 -8.06
C ARG A 119 19.22 15.31 -6.59
N SER A 120 19.99 14.32 -6.11
CA SER A 120 20.08 13.95 -4.69
C SER A 120 18.77 13.47 -4.06
N TRP A 121 17.81 13.03 -4.88
CA TRP A 121 16.62 12.36 -4.38
C TRP A 121 17.01 11.00 -3.82
N VAL A 122 16.67 10.76 -2.57
CA VAL A 122 16.83 9.46 -1.91
C VAL A 122 15.47 8.79 -1.90
N ASP A 123 15.42 7.57 -2.43
CA ASP A 123 14.30 6.67 -2.20
C ASP A 123 14.50 6.03 -0.82
N GLY A 124 13.46 6.11 0.02
CA GLY A 124 13.45 5.44 1.32
C GLY A 124 13.40 3.92 1.21
N ASP A 125 12.99 3.41 0.04
CA ASP A 125 12.86 1.98 -0.26
C ASP A 125 14.21 1.38 -0.69
N ALA A 126 15.28 1.66 0.06
CA ALA A 126 16.57 1.02 -0.14
C ALA A 126 16.45 -0.48 0.10
N HIS A 127 16.16 -1.23 -0.96
CA HIS A 127 16.24 -2.68 -1.01
C HIS A 127 17.64 -3.11 -0.55
N THR A 128 17.75 -3.54 0.70
CA THR A 128 18.86 -4.39 1.11
C THR A 128 18.54 -5.77 0.53
N GLN A 129 19.23 -6.12 -0.56
CA GLN A 129 19.25 -7.49 -1.09
C GLN A 129 19.90 -8.44 -0.10
#